data_AF-A0AAV5ADK8-F1
#
_entry.id   AF-A0AAV5ADK8-F1
#
_cell.length_a   1.000
_cell.length_b   1.000
_cell.length_c   1.000
_cell.angle_alpha   90.00
_cell.angle_beta   90.00
_cell.angle_gamma   90.00
#
_symmetry.space_group_name_H-M   'P 1'
#
loop_
_entity.id
_entity.type
_entity.pdbx_description
1 polymer ?
#
loop_
_entity_poly.entity_id
_entity_poly.type
_entity_poly.pdbx_seq_one_letter_code
_entity_poly.pdbx_strand_id
1 'polypeptide(L)'
;MSNILDSNMGRAILIRYGHCSFLSVTLPIPLISGYFFGSVAISIGGIRGCIKDRLKFYDTLMNSVSIFLSGVLAFNFGCLLFGRLRQRLIDKVPGPFPSNWLIGNSPDSFRSREINDASSAWLKECATVVKLYTPFGAIQYILNTSGYNFPKTAASRAGIGLVLGKGLVWAEGTQHSRQRKIMTPAFSFNVLRGFVPMFRHKAQKTIDKIKEQIESAGIPEANVVNMVPWFFRMTLDIIGAATAEYDFQTIDDFPNNRLALAYNDLM
;
A
#
# COMPACT_ATOMS: atom_id res chain seq x y z
N MET A 1 -4.07 -60.51 -48.86
CA MET A 1 -3.48 -61.35 -49.93
C MET A 1 -2.06 -61.71 -49.52
N SER A 2 -1.87 -62.91 -48.97
CA SER A 2 -0.55 -63.43 -48.57
C SER A 2 0.01 -64.30 -49.69
N ASN A 3 1.09 -63.87 -50.33
CA ASN A 3 1.86 -64.71 -51.24
C ASN A 3 2.77 -65.62 -50.41
N ILE A 4 2.61 -66.93 -50.56
CA ILE A 4 3.46 -67.96 -49.96
C ILE A 4 4.48 -68.34 -51.04
N LEU A 5 5.76 -68.02 -50.82
CA LEU A 5 6.87 -68.60 -51.58
C LEU A 5 7.48 -69.71 -50.73
N ASP A 6 7.38 -70.94 -51.22
CA ASP A 6 8.00 -72.13 -50.64
C ASP A 6 9.44 -72.26 -51.14
N SER A 7 10.40 -72.27 -50.21
CA SER A 7 11.68 -72.94 -50.42
C SER A 7 12.22 -73.47 -49.09
N ASN A 8 12.72 -74.71 -49.13
CA ASN A 8 13.18 -75.52 -48.01
C ASN A 8 14.22 -74.80 -47.12
N MET A 9 13.79 -74.21 -46.00
CA MET A 9 14.46 -74.12 -44.69
C MET A 9 13.73 -73.06 -43.83
N GLY A 10 12.99 -73.50 -42.81
CA GLY A 10 12.44 -72.63 -41.75
C GLY A 10 11.23 -71.76 -42.14
N ARG A 11 10.05 -72.08 -41.62
CA ARG A 11 8.85 -71.23 -41.77
C ARG A 11 9.02 -69.92 -40.98
N ALA A 12 9.14 -68.79 -41.67
CA ALA A 12 8.99 -67.46 -41.07
C ALA A 12 7.58 -66.93 -41.38
N ILE A 13 6.79 -66.65 -40.33
CA ILE A 13 5.46 -66.05 -40.46
C ILE A 13 5.59 -64.55 -40.15
N LEU A 14 5.29 -63.70 -41.13
CA LEU A 14 5.34 -62.26 -41.02
C LEU A 14 3.91 -61.73 -40.78
N ILE A 15 3.58 -61.40 -39.54
CA ILE A 15 2.28 -60.84 -39.18
C ILE A 15 2.41 -59.31 -39.08
N ARG A 16 1.73 -58.59 -39.97
CA ARG A 16 1.61 -57.12 -39.91
C ARG A 16 0.39 -56.73 -39.07
N TYR A 17 0.62 -55.93 -38.02
CA TYR A 17 -0.43 -55.16 -37.35
C TYR A 17 -0.06 -53.68 -37.43
N GLY A 18 -0.75 -52.93 -38.29
CA GLY A 18 -0.50 -51.50 -38.50
C GLY A 18 0.93 -51.17 -38.97
N HIS A 19 1.50 -50.08 -38.45
CA HIS A 19 2.81 -49.54 -38.86
C HIS A 19 4.04 -50.31 -38.30
N CYS A 20 3.85 -51.44 -37.61
CA CYS A 20 4.94 -52.27 -37.09
C CYS A 20 4.95 -53.66 -37.72
N SER A 21 6.15 -54.13 -38.10
CA SER A 21 6.38 -55.47 -38.63
C SER A 21 7.11 -56.33 -37.59
N PHE A 22 6.61 -57.54 -37.33
CA PHE A 22 7.23 -58.51 -36.43
C PHE A 22 7.90 -59.64 -37.24
N LEU A 23 9.12 -60.00 -36.87
CA LEU A 23 9.85 -61.13 -37.44
C LEU A 23 10.09 -62.16 -36.33
N SER A 24 9.48 -63.35 -36.47
CA SER A 24 9.69 -64.48 -35.57
C SER A 24 10.63 -65.48 -36.25
N VAL A 25 11.79 -65.76 -35.65
CA VAL A 25 12.77 -66.72 -36.16
C VAL A 25 13.02 -67.78 -35.09
N THR A 26 12.68 -69.03 -35.40
CA THR A 26 12.97 -70.21 -34.57
C THR A 26 14.27 -70.86 -35.02
N LEU A 27 15.29 -70.89 -34.16
CA LEU A 27 16.54 -71.62 -34.37
C LEU A 27 16.62 -72.85 -33.45
N PRO A 28 17.03 -74.04 -33.95
CA PRO A 28 17.16 -75.25 -33.13
C PRO A 28 18.57 -75.40 -32.53
N ILE A 29 18.65 -75.80 -31.25
CA ILE A 29 19.89 -76.22 -30.58
C ILE A 29 19.68 -77.64 -30.02
N PRO A 30 20.61 -78.60 -30.16
CA PRO A 30 20.41 -80.00 -29.75
C PRO A 30 21.09 -80.36 -28.42
N LEU A 31 20.49 -81.28 -27.63
CA LEU A 31 21.10 -82.39 -26.84
C LEU A 31 20.14 -83.13 -25.84
N ILE A 32 19.47 -84.21 -26.31
CA ILE A 32 19.14 -85.49 -25.62
C ILE A 32 18.32 -85.42 -24.30
N SER A 33 17.09 -85.91 -24.12
CA SER A 33 16.11 -86.65 -24.93
C SER A 33 14.71 -86.47 -24.30
N GLY A 34 13.75 -85.91 -25.04
CA GLY A 34 12.33 -85.74 -24.65
C GLY A 34 11.89 -84.31 -24.25
N TYR A 35 12.32 -83.31 -25.01
CA TYR A 35 12.22 -81.86 -24.75
C TYR A 35 10.80 -81.25 -24.67
N PHE A 36 10.51 -80.53 -23.58
CA PHE A 36 9.52 -79.44 -23.56
C PHE A 36 10.24 -78.11 -23.82
N PHE A 37 10.06 -77.53 -25.01
CA PHE A 37 10.61 -76.24 -25.40
C PHE A 37 9.86 -75.11 -24.69
N GLY A 38 10.51 -74.45 -23.72
CA GLY A 38 10.10 -73.14 -23.24
C GLY A 38 10.49 -72.06 -24.26
N SER A 39 9.55 -71.18 -24.61
CA SER A 39 9.83 -69.98 -25.39
C SER A 39 9.57 -68.75 -24.53
N VAL A 40 10.65 -68.06 -24.15
CA VAL A 40 10.59 -66.71 -23.57
C VAL A 40 10.87 -65.73 -24.71
N ALA A 41 9.83 -65.04 -25.17
CA ALA A 41 9.95 -64.00 -26.19
C ALA A 41 10.25 -62.66 -25.50
N ILE A 42 11.50 -62.18 -25.60
CA ILE A 42 11.88 -60.83 -25.16
C ILE A 42 11.71 -59.88 -26.35
N SER A 43 10.65 -59.06 -26.30
CA SER A 43 10.36 -58.02 -27.29
C SER A 43 11.29 -56.82 -27.10
N ILE A 44 12.26 -56.64 -27.99
CA ILE A 44 13.18 -55.49 -27.98
C ILE A 44 12.66 -54.34 -28.89
N GLY A 45 11.60 -54.57 -29.67
CA GLY A 45 11.11 -53.61 -30.70
C GLY A 45 10.20 -52.48 -30.20
N GLY A 46 9.48 -52.64 -29.08
CA GLY A 46 8.53 -51.64 -28.57
C GLY A 46 9.14 -50.52 -27.73
N ILE A 47 10.38 -50.69 -27.28
CA ILE A 47 11.03 -49.80 -26.32
C ILE A 47 11.46 -48.49 -27.00
N ARG A 48 11.90 -48.51 -28.27
CA ARG A 48 12.38 -47.30 -28.97
C ARG A 48 11.29 -46.27 -29.26
N GLY A 49 10.06 -46.69 -29.59
CA GLY A 49 8.93 -45.77 -29.82
C GLY A 49 8.40 -45.17 -28.52
N CYS A 50 8.19 -46.01 -27.50
CA CYS A 50 7.73 -45.59 -26.18
C CYS A 50 8.74 -44.68 -25.46
N ILE A 51 10.04 -44.87 -25.66
CA ILE A 51 11.08 -43.95 -25.17
C ILE A 51 11.04 -42.62 -25.92
N LYS A 52 10.84 -42.62 -27.25
CA LYS A 52 10.84 -41.40 -28.07
C LYS A 52 9.65 -40.49 -27.78
N ASP A 53 8.47 -41.06 -27.51
CA ASP A 53 7.29 -40.29 -27.12
C ASP A 53 7.38 -39.78 -25.68
N ARG A 54 7.99 -40.55 -24.78
CA ARG A 54 8.28 -40.10 -23.41
C ARG A 54 9.33 -38.99 -23.40
N LEU A 55 10.37 -39.06 -24.24
CA LEU A 55 11.34 -37.97 -24.41
C LEU A 55 10.69 -36.70 -24.96
N LYS A 56 9.83 -36.80 -25.98
CA LYS A 56 9.07 -35.64 -26.49
C LYS A 56 8.15 -35.00 -25.44
N PHE A 57 7.55 -35.81 -24.57
CA PHE A 57 6.76 -35.32 -23.45
C PHE A 57 7.62 -34.55 -22.44
N TYR A 58 8.80 -35.08 -22.09
CA TYR A 58 9.77 -34.37 -21.26
C TYR A 58 10.27 -33.08 -21.93
N ASP A 59 10.58 -33.09 -23.22
CA ASP A 59 11.02 -31.89 -23.95
C ASP A 59 9.92 -30.81 -23.97
N THR A 60 8.66 -31.21 -24.17
CA THR A 60 7.51 -30.28 -24.15
C THR A 60 7.24 -29.73 -22.75
N LEU A 61 7.32 -30.59 -21.73
CA LEU A 61 7.18 -30.19 -20.33
C LEU A 61 8.31 -29.23 -19.93
N MET A 62 9.55 -29.56 -20.25
CA MET A 62 10.73 -28.74 -19.95
C MET A 62 10.69 -27.39 -20.69
N ASN A 63 10.22 -27.35 -21.94
CA ASN A 63 10.03 -26.10 -22.67
C ASN A 63 8.94 -25.23 -22.03
N SER A 64 7.82 -25.82 -21.59
CA SER A 64 6.75 -25.06 -20.91
C SER A 64 7.21 -24.46 -19.58
N VAL A 65 7.99 -25.22 -18.79
CA VAL A 65 8.57 -24.75 -17.52
C VAL A 65 9.61 -23.66 -17.78
N SER A 66 10.44 -23.79 -18.82
CA SER A 66 11.42 -22.78 -19.21
C SER A 66 10.77 -21.45 -19.63
N ILE A 67 9.69 -21.51 -20.42
CA ILE A 67 8.92 -20.32 -20.80
C ILE A 67 8.31 -19.65 -19.57
N PHE A 68 7.78 -20.42 -18.62
CA PHE A 68 7.22 -19.86 -17.39
C PHE A 68 8.29 -19.20 -16.51
N LEU A 69 9.44 -19.86 -16.30
CA LEU A 69 10.54 -19.32 -15.51
C LEU A 69 11.14 -18.05 -16.13
N SER A 70 11.34 -18.05 -17.45
CA SER A 70 11.80 -16.86 -18.18
C SER A 70 10.80 -15.70 -18.08
N GLY A 71 9.49 -15.97 -18.12
CA GLY A 71 8.45 -14.98 -17.91
C GLY A 71 8.49 -14.36 -16.50
N VAL A 72 8.67 -15.18 -15.46
CA VAL A 72 8.81 -14.72 -14.06
C VAL A 72 10.08 -13.88 -13.89
N LEU A 73 11.21 -14.31 -14.47
CA LEU A 73 12.47 -13.57 -14.42
C LEU A 73 12.37 -12.23 -15.17
N ALA A 74 11.76 -12.21 -16.36
CA ALA A 74 11.53 -11.00 -17.13
C ALA A 74 10.60 -10.02 -16.40
N PHE A 75 9.55 -10.52 -15.73
CA PHE A 75 8.66 -9.69 -14.91
C PHE A 75 9.39 -9.07 -13.72
N ASN A 76 10.14 -9.86 -12.95
CA ASN A 76 10.94 -9.36 -11.83
C ASN A 76 11.99 -8.35 -12.29
N PHE A 77 12.68 -8.64 -13.40
CA PHE A 77 13.64 -7.72 -14.00
C PHE A 77 12.97 -6.42 -14.46
N GLY A 78 11.78 -6.51 -15.07
CA GLY A 78 10.96 -5.35 -15.44
C GLY A 78 10.55 -4.52 -14.23
N CYS A 79 10.08 -5.14 -13.14
CA CYS A 79 9.76 -4.45 -11.90
C CYS A 79 10.99 -3.78 -11.26
N LEU A 80 12.15 -4.43 -11.29
CA LEU A 80 13.40 -3.86 -10.79
C LEU A 80 13.86 -2.67 -11.64
N LEU A 81 13.80 -2.78 -12.97
CA LEU A 81 14.11 -1.68 -13.89
C LEU A 81 13.13 -0.53 -13.69
N PHE A 82 11.83 -0.81 -13.57
CA PHE A 82 10.81 0.20 -13.31
C PHE A 82 11.04 0.90 -11.95
N GLY A 83 11.38 0.14 -10.91
CA GLY A 83 11.78 0.67 -9.61
C GLY A 83 13.01 1.57 -9.69
N ARG A 84 14.04 1.16 -10.43
CA ARG A 84 15.27 1.96 -10.67
C ARG A 84 15.00 3.21 -11.51
N LEU A 85 14.16 3.12 -12.54
CA LEU A 85 13.77 4.27 -13.37
C LEU A 85 12.94 5.28 -12.57
N ARG A 86 12.04 4.82 -11.71
CA ARG A 86 11.26 5.67 -10.79
C ARG A 86 12.16 6.38 -9.78
N GLN A 87 13.17 5.70 -9.23
CA GLN A 87 14.15 6.32 -8.34
C GLN A 87 14.93 7.44 -9.05
N ARG A 88 15.38 7.21 -10.30
CA ARG A 88 16.06 8.23 -11.10
C ARG A 88 15.24 9.50 -11.37
N LEU A 89 13.92 9.40 -11.46
CA LEU A 89 13.04 10.56 -11.60
C LEU A 89 13.00 11.39 -10.30
N ILE A 90 13.02 10.72 -9.15
CA ILE A 90 13.05 11.35 -7.83
C ILE A 90 14.45 11.93 -7.54
N ASP A 91 15.50 11.35 -8.11
CA ASP A 91 16.88 11.84 -7.98
C ASP A 91 17.13 13.22 -8.64
N LYS A 92 16.23 13.66 -9.52
CA LYS A 92 16.30 15.01 -10.13
C LYS A 92 15.75 16.11 -9.23
N VAL A 93 15.11 15.76 -8.12
CA VAL A 93 14.59 16.73 -7.16
C VAL A 93 15.75 17.22 -6.29
N PRO A 94 16.01 18.54 -6.23
CA PRO A 94 17.05 19.10 -5.36
C PRO A 94 16.72 18.80 -3.89
N GLY A 95 17.75 18.53 -3.10
CA GLY A 95 17.59 18.24 -1.68
C GLY A 95 18.91 18.39 -0.94
N PRO A 96 18.87 18.73 0.36
CA PRO A 96 20.06 18.86 1.18
C PRO A 96 20.80 17.53 1.26
N PHE A 97 22.13 17.58 1.30
CA PHE A 97 22.92 16.38 1.55
C PHE A 97 22.52 15.78 2.92
N PRO A 98 22.35 14.45 3.01
CA PRO A 98 22.00 13.81 4.28
C PRO A 98 23.12 14.03 5.29
N SER A 99 22.81 14.61 6.45
CA SER A 99 23.78 14.81 7.53
C SER A 99 24.32 13.49 8.07
N ASN A 100 23.47 12.45 8.11
CA ASN A 100 23.84 11.10 8.50
C ASN A 100 23.47 10.09 7.41
N TRP A 101 24.36 9.15 7.10
CA TRP A 101 24.07 8.03 6.18
C TRP A 101 22.83 7.22 6.59
N LEU A 102 22.71 6.88 7.88
CA LEU A 102 21.70 5.92 8.37
C LEU A 102 20.34 6.57 8.65
N ILE A 103 20.35 7.79 9.19
CA ILE A 103 19.16 8.48 9.69
C ILE A 103 18.76 9.62 8.73
N GLY A 104 19.59 9.89 7.72
CA GLY A 104 19.38 10.93 6.72
C GLY A 104 19.33 12.31 7.35
N ASN A 105 18.42 13.16 6.88
CA ASN A 105 18.20 14.55 7.34
C ASN A 105 17.32 14.65 8.60
N SER A 106 16.88 13.53 9.18
CA SER A 106 16.01 13.54 10.37
C SER A 106 16.64 14.24 11.59
N PRO A 107 17.93 14.09 11.90
CA PRO A 107 18.54 14.74 13.08
C PRO A 107 18.49 16.26 12.99
N ASP A 108 18.61 16.84 11.81
CA ASP A 108 18.56 18.30 11.59
C ASP A 108 17.14 18.84 11.85
N SER A 109 16.12 18.02 11.59
CA SER A 109 14.73 18.35 11.91
C SER A 109 14.47 18.36 13.42
N PHE A 110 15.06 17.41 14.16
CA PHE A 110 14.89 17.30 15.61
C PHE A 110 15.79 18.25 16.42
N ARG A 111 16.94 18.64 15.87
CA ARG A 111 17.90 19.57 16.50
C ARG A 111 17.60 21.04 16.22
N SER A 112 16.66 21.30 15.30
CA SER A 112 16.18 22.66 15.03
C SER A 112 15.62 23.28 16.31
N ARG A 113 15.99 24.55 16.55
CA ARG A 113 15.59 25.28 17.76
C ARG A 113 14.10 25.63 17.69
N GLU A 114 13.62 25.99 16.51
CA GLU A 114 12.21 26.19 16.24
C GLU A 114 11.68 25.14 15.27
N ILE A 115 10.39 24.81 15.45
CA ILE A 115 9.67 23.95 14.51
C ILE A 115 9.70 24.67 13.15
N ASN A 116 10.18 23.97 12.11
CA ASN A 116 10.33 24.45 10.73
C ASN A 116 11.66 25.17 10.38
N ASP A 117 12.60 25.40 11.31
CA ASP A 117 13.88 26.06 10.98
C ASP A 117 14.65 25.33 9.88
N ALA A 118 14.95 24.04 10.08
CA ALA A 118 15.63 23.22 9.08
C ALA A 118 14.87 23.18 7.74
N SER A 119 13.55 23.05 7.80
CA SER A 119 12.71 23.01 6.60
C SER A 119 12.72 24.33 5.84
N SER A 120 12.73 25.47 6.55
CA SER A 120 12.81 26.81 5.95
C SER A 120 14.17 27.07 5.31
N ALA A 121 15.27 26.61 5.94
CA ALA A 121 16.61 26.70 5.37
C ALA A 121 16.71 25.89 4.07
N TRP A 122 16.19 24.66 4.08
CA TRP A 122 16.17 23.82 2.87
C TRP A 122 15.27 24.38 1.77
N LEU A 123 14.12 24.98 2.11
CA LEU A 123 13.24 25.61 1.12
C LEU A 123 13.89 26.85 0.47
N LYS A 124 14.72 27.59 1.21
CA LYS A 124 15.50 28.70 0.66
C LYS A 124 16.56 28.22 -0.32
N GLU A 125 17.18 27.08 -0.06
CA GLU A 125 18.28 26.54 -0.88
C GLU A 125 17.80 25.68 -2.06
N CYS A 126 16.75 24.88 -1.87
CA CYS A 126 16.32 23.81 -2.79
C CYS A 126 14.99 24.08 -3.51
N ALA A 127 14.41 25.29 -3.40
CA ALA A 127 13.13 25.69 -4.00
C ALA A 127 11.90 24.88 -3.50
N THR A 128 10.76 24.98 -4.20
CA THR A 128 9.42 24.53 -3.78
C THR A 128 9.30 23.05 -3.40
N VAL A 129 10.18 22.19 -3.91
CA VAL A 129 10.15 20.75 -3.64
C VAL A 129 11.53 20.30 -3.21
N VAL A 130 11.62 19.81 -1.97
CA VAL A 130 12.88 19.35 -1.36
C VAL A 130 12.84 17.83 -1.21
N LYS A 131 13.85 17.15 -1.76
CA LYS A 131 14.06 15.73 -1.49
C LYS A 131 14.76 15.56 -0.14
N LEU A 132 14.02 15.06 0.84
CA LEU A 132 14.58 14.70 2.14
C LEU A 132 14.86 13.20 2.20
N TYR A 133 16.03 12.84 2.69
CA TYR A 133 16.32 11.46 3.05
C TYR A 133 15.88 11.30 4.50
N THR A 134 14.67 10.81 4.72
CA THR A 134 14.24 10.35 6.04
C THR A 134 13.68 8.94 5.86
N PRO A 135 13.50 8.15 6.93
CA PRO A 135 12.81 6.88 6.85
C PRO A 135 11.30 7.08 6.58
N PHE A 136 10.91 7.78 5.50
CA PHE A 136 9.51 8.02 5.11
C PHE A 136 8.74 6.72 4.86
N GLY A 137 9.43 5.65 4.45
CA GLY A 137 8.83 4.31 4.38
C GLY A 137 8.32 3.83 5.74
N ALA A 138 8.99 4.22 6.84
CA ALA A 138 8.52 3.95 8.20
C ALA A 138 7.28 4.78 8.55
N ILE A 139 7.20 6.06 8.14
CA ILE A 139 6.00 6.89 8.38
C ILE A 139 4.78 6.30 7.66
N GLN A 140 4.92 5.93 6.38
CA GLN A 140 3.83 5.27 5.66
C GLN A 140 3.46 3.93 6.32
N TYR A 141 4.45 3.15 6.72
CA TYR A 141 4.22 1.87 7.39
C TYR A 141 3.50 2.04 8.73
N ILE A 142 3.93 3.00 9.55
CA ILE A 142 3.37 3.30 10.87
C ILE A 142 1.98 3.91 10.74
N LEU A 143 1.79 4.96 9.93
CA LEU A 143 0.53 5.69 9.88
C LEU A 143 -0.56 5.02 9.04
N ASN A 144 -0.18 4.24 8.01
CA ASN A 144 -1.13 3.67 7.06
C ASN A 144 -1.14 2.13 7.10
N THR A 145 0.00 1.48 6.88
CA THR A 145 0.05 0.01 6.72
C THR A 145 -0.27 -0.74 8.02
N SER A 146 0.20 -0.23 9.16
CA SER A 146 0.16 -0.94 10.44
C SER A 146 -0.19 -0.03 11.63
N GLY A 147 -1.04 0.97 11.42
CA GLY A 147 -1.41 1.96 12.44
C GLY A 147 -1.90 1.37 13.77
N TYR A 148 -2.67 0.28 13.73
CA TYR A 148 -3.15 -0.36 14.97
C TYR A 148 -2.08 -1.18 15.71
N ASN A 149 -0.92 -1.45 15.09
CA ASN A 149 0.21 -2.12 15.75
C ASN A 149 1.08 -1.14 16.54
N PHE A 150 0.87 0.17 16.39
CA PHE A 150 1.60 1.22 17.10
C PHE A 150 0.66 1.97 18.06
N PRO A 151 0.37 1.39 19.24
CA PRO A 151 -0.52 2.02 20.20
C PRO A 151 0.08 3.30 20.78
N LYS A 152 -0.76 4.26 21.15
CA LYS A 152 -0.33 5.48 21.85
C LYS A 152 0.36 5.13 23.17
N THR A 153 1.37 5.92 23.55
CA THR A 153 2.08 5.74 24.83
C THR A 153 1.13 5.90 26.02
N ALA A 154 1.46 5.26 27.15
CA ALA A 154 0.66 5.36 28.37
C ALA A 154 0.49 6.82 28.84
N ALA A 155 1.56 7.63 28.74
CA ALA A 155 1.53 9.05 29.07
C ALA A 155 0.58 9.83 28.15
N SER A 156 0.66 9.62 26.83
CA SER A 156 -0.27 10.27 25.89
C SER A 156 -1.72 9.86 26.14
N ARG A 157 -1.98 8.57 26.41
CA ARG A 157 -3.33 8.09 26.73
C ARG A 157 -3.86 8.66 28.04
N ALA A 158 -3.01 8.78 29.07
CA ALA A 158 -3.39 9.40 30.33
C ALA A 158 -3.72 10.89 30.13
N GLY A 159 -2.88 11.63 29.41
CA GLY A 159 -3.13 13.05 29.09
C GLY A 159 -4.41 13.26 28.29
N ILE A 160 -4.63 12.48 27.22
CA ILE A 160 -5.88 12.52 26.44
C ILE A 160 -7.08 12.18 27.32
N GLY A 161 -6.96 11.17 28.19
CA GLY A 161 -8.03 10.75 29.08
C GLY A 161 -8.40 11.81 30.12
N LEU A 162 -7.43 12.62 30.56
CA LEU A 162 -7.64 13.71 31.52
C LEU A 162 -8.33 14.92 30.87
N VAL A 163 -7.96 15.26 29.63
CA VAL A 163 -8.49 16.45 28.93
C VAL A 163 -9.80 16.16 28.20
N LEU A 164 -9.88 15.04 27.47
CA LEU A 164 -10.99 14.71 26.57
C LEU A 164 -11.84 13.54 27.07
N GLY A 165 -11.46 12.90 28.18
CA GLY A 165 -12.11 11.69 28.67
C GLY A 165 -11.79 10.45 27.82
N LYS A 166 -12.46 9.33 28.14
CA LYS A 166 -12.32 8.04 27.44
C LYS A 166 -13.16 8.01 26.15
N GLY A 167 -12.85 8.91 25.20
CA GLY A 167 -13.51 9.05 23.91
C GLY A 167 -12.77 8.41 22.73
N LEU A 168 -13.15 8.79 21.50
CA LEU A 168 -12.56 8.27 20.26
C LEU A 168 -11.04 8.45 20.21
N VAL A 169 -10.53 9.62 20.60
CA VAL A 169 -9.09 9.92 20.58
C VAL A 169 -8.31 9.06 21.59
N TRP A 170 -8.95 8.69 22.70
CA TRP A 170 -8.38 7.85 23.76
C TRP A 170 -8.40 6.35 23.42
N ALA A 171 -9.44 5.90 22.71
CA ALA A 171 -9.65 4.50 22.39
C ALA A 171 -8.52 3.94 21.51
N GLU A 172 -8.33 2.61 21.58
CA GLU A 172 -7.32 1.89 20.81
C GLU A 172 -7.91 0.64 20.14
N GLY A 173 -7.21 0.17 19.09
CA GLY A 173 -7.52 -1.08 18.40
C GLY A 173 -8.98 -1.16 17.89
N THR A 174 -9.65 -2.27 18.22
CA THR A 174 -11.03 -2.55 17.77
C THR A 174 -12.04 -1.55 18.32
N GLN A 175 -11.84 -1.04 19.55
CA GLN A 175 -12.71 -0.01 20.13
C GLN A 175 -12.63 1.29 19.33
N HIS A 176 -11.41 1.74 19.02
CA HIS A 176 -11.20 2.92 18.17
C HIS A 176 -11.83 2.72 16.79
N SER A 177 -11.59 1.56 16.15
CA SER A 177 -12.15 1.25 14.82
C SER A 177 -13.68 1.31 14.81
N ARG A 178 -14.33 0.72 15.82
CA ARG A 178 -15.80 0.75 15.95
C ARG A 178 -16.32 2.18 16.14
N GLN A 179 -15.73 2.95 17.05
CA GLN A 179 -16.15 4.34 17.31
C GLN A 179 -15.95 5.22 16.08
N ARG A 180 -14.81 5.08 15.37
CA ARG A 180 -14.53 5.82 14.13
C ARG A 180 -15.53 5.48 13.04
N LYS A 181 -15.90 4.21 12.88
CA LYS A 181 -16.89 3.76 11.89
C LYS A 181 -18.26 4.39 12.15
N ILE A 182 -18.68 4.52 13.41
CA ILE A 182 -19.94 5.15 13.79
C ILE A 182 -19.91 6.66 13.50
N MET A 183 -18.77 7.31 13.75
CA MET A 183 -18.66 8.77 13.67
C MET A 183 -18.41 9.31 12.25
N THR A 184 -17.69 8.56 11.41
CA THR A 184 -17.25 9.02 10.08
C THR A 184 -18.40 9.48 9.14
N PRO A 185 -19.61 8.87 9.13
CA PRO A 185 -20.72 9.33 8.30
C PRO A 185 -21.13 10.80 8.53
N ALA A 186 -21.02 11.30 9.77
CA ALA A 186 -21.32 12.70 10.09
C ALA A 186 -20.33 13.69 9.43
N PHE A 187 -19.16 13.20 9.02
CA PHE A 187 -18.14 13.99 8.33
C PHE A 187 -18.10 13.69 6.82
N SER A 188 -19.18 13.15 6.26
CA SER A 188 -19.29 12.94 4.81
C SER A 188 -19.41 14.27 4.06
N PHE A 189 -18.93 14.29 2.81
CA PHE A 189 -18.93 15.49 1.97
C PHE A 189 -20.33 16.15 1.85
N ASN A 190 -21.38 15.33 1.76
CA ASN A 190 -22.75 15.81 1.66
C ASN A 190 -23.19 16.59 2.90
N VAL A 191 -22.81 16.12 4.09
CA VAL A 191 -23.12 16.80 5.36
C VAL A 191 -22.30 18.08 5.48
N LEU A 192 -20.99 18.00 5.19
CA LEU A 192 -20.09 19.16 5.28
C LEU A 192 -20.50 20.31 4.37
N ARG A 193 -21.03 20.03 3.17
CA ARG A 193 -21.55 21.06 2.25
C ARG A 193 -22.70 21.85 2.87
N GLY A 194 -23.51 21.23 3.73
CA GLY A 194 -24.59 21.88 4.47
C GLY A 194 -24.12 22.92 5.48
N PHE A 195 -22.88 22.81 6.00
CA PHE A 195 -22.33 23.75 6.96
C PHE A 195 -21.71 25.01 6.33
N VAL A 196 -21.42 24.99 5.02
CA VAL A 196 -20.77 26.11 4.33
C VAL A 196 -21.51 27.45 4.49
N PRO A 197 -22.86 27.53 4.33
CA PRO A 197 -23.59 28.77 4.56
C PRO A 197 -23.45 29.31 5.98
N MET A 198 -23.46 28.42 6.98
CA MET A 198 -23.28 28.78 8.39
C MET A 198 -21.87 29.32 8.65
N PHE A 199 -20.83 28.65 8.14
CA PHE A 199 -19.45 29.14 8.26
C PHE A 199 -19.30 30.54 7.62
N ARG A 200 -19.89 30.74 6.44
CA ARG A 200 -19.88 32.05 5.76
C ARG A 200 -20.60 33.11 6.58
N HIS A 201 -21.75 32.78 7.16
CA HIS A 201 -22.50 33.71 8.01
C HIS A 201 -21.69 34.14 9.25
N LYS A 202 -21.11 33.19 9.98
CA LYS A 202 -20.28 33.48 11.17
C LYS A 202 -19.00 34.24 10.82
N ALA A 203 -18.38 33.94 9.68
CA ALA A 203 -17.21 34.68 9.19
C ALA A 203 -17.57 36.13 8.83
N GLN A 204 -18.67 36.35 8.09
CA GLN A 204 -19.12 37.69 7.74
C GLN A 204 -19.44 38.52 8.99
N LYS A 205 -20.17 37.93 9.95
CA LYS A 205 -20.49 38.55 11.23
C LYS A 205 -19.25 38.96 12.02
N THR A 206 -18.23 38.11 12.04
CA THR A 206 -16.94 38.42 12.69
C THR A 206 -16.25 39.60 11.99
N ILE A 207 -16.25 39.63 10.65
CA ILE A 207 -15.69 40.74 9.88
C ILE A 207 -16.43 42.05 10.16
N ASP A 208 -17.76 42.01 10.20
CA ASP A 208 -18.57 43.21 10.45
C ASP A 208 -18.30 43.78 11.85
N LYS A 209 -18.14 42.92 12.86
CA LYS A 209 -17.76 43.32 14.23
C LYS A 209 -16.35 43.88 14.33
N ILE A 210 -15.39 43.31 13.58
CA ILE A 210 -14.03 43.85 13.51
C ILE A 210 -14.03 45.24 12.85
N LYS A 211 -14.82 45.44 11.79
CA LYS A 211 -14.97 46.75 11.15
C LYS A 211 -15.56 47.78 12.10
N GLU A 212 -16.62 47.41 12.82
CA GLU A 212 -17.24 48.25 13.85
C GLU A 212 -16.21 48.66 14.91
N GLN A 213 -15.38 47.72 15.38
CA GLN A 213 -14.30 48.01 16.33
C GLN A 213 -13.28 49.01 15.76
N ILE A 214 -12.85 48.82 14.51
CA ILE A 214 -11.87 49.69 13.84
C ILE A 214 -12.43 51.10 13.64
N GLU A 215 -13.69 51.21 13.19
CA GLU A 215 -14.37 52.49 12.98
C GLU A 215 -14.56 53.25 14.29
N SER A 216 -14.90 52.55 15.38
CA SER A 216 -15.08 53.15 16.71
C SER A 216 -13.79 53.69 17.34
N ALA A 217 -12.62 53.17 16.93
CA ALA A 217 -11.33 53.55 17.50
C ALA A 217 -10.78 54.89 16.97
N GLY A 218 -11.33 55.44 15.89
CA GLY A 218 -11.11 56.81 15.43
C GLY A 218 -9.69 57.20 14.96
N ILE A 219 -8.68 56.31 15.03
CA ILE A 219 -7.29 56.61 14.65
C ILE A 219 -6.76 55.58 13.62
N PRO A 220 -6.46 55.97 12.37
CA PRO A 220 -6.08 55.05 11.29
C PRO A 220 -4.76 54.28 11.48
N GLU A 221 -3.79 54.86 12.19
CA GLU A 221 -2.41 54.37 12.23
C GLU A 221 -2.10 53.43 13.42
N ALA A 222 -3.05 53.27 14.36
CA ALA A 222 -2.88 52.48 15.59
C ALA A 222 -3.83 51.26 15.70
N ASN A 223 -4.57 50.93 14.65
CA ASN A 223 -5.56 49.86 14.66
C ASN A 223 -4.95 48.47 14.43
N VAL A 224 -3.97 48.10 15.28
CA VAL A 224 -3.48 46.73 15.37
C VAL A 224 -4.51 45.88 16.11
N VAL A 225 -5.23 45.02 15.39
CA VAL A 225 -6.24 44.13 15.97
C VAL A 225 -5.60 42.77 16.25
N ASN A 226 -5.69 42.32 17.50
CA ASN A 226 -5.35 40.94 17.84
C ASN A 226 -6.44 39.99 17.28
N MET A 227 -6.09 39.23 16.24
CA MET A 227 -7.02 38.31 15.57
C MET A 227 -7.26 37.01 16.35
N VAL A 228 -6.38 36.66 17.28
CA VAL A 228 -6.43 35.38 18.00
C VAL A 228 -7.75 35.23 18.78
N PRO A 229 -8.18 36.20 19.62
CA PRO A 229 -9.49 36.14 20.29
C PRO A 229 -10.68 36.08 19.32
N TRP A 230 -10.60 36.75 18.17
CA TRP A 230 -11.66 36.73 17.16
C TRP A 230 -11.82 35.35 16.53
N PHE A 231 -10.72 34.68 16.18
CA PHE A 231 -10.77 33.32 15.66
C PHE A 231 -11.30 32.32 16.68
N PHE A 232 -10.96 32.48 17.96
CA PHE A 232 -11.49 31.62 19.01
C PHE A 232 -12.99 31.77 19.20
N ARG A 233 -13.51 33.00 19.32
CA ARG A 233 -14.96 33.27 19.40
C ARG A 233 -15.70 32.71 18.18
N MET A 234 -15.18 33.00 16.98
CA MET A 234 -15.77 32.50 15.73
C MET A 234 -15.81 30.98 15.68
N THR A 235 -14.70 30.32 16.02
CA THR A 235 -14.60 28.85 15.99
C THR A 235 -15.51 28.22 17.03
N LEU A 236 -15.60 28.81 18.22
CA LEU A 236 -16.46 28.34 19.29
C LEU A 236 -17.94 28.43 18.90
N ASP A 237 -18.40 29.57 18.38
CA ASP A 237 -19.76 29.74 17.87
C ASP A 237 -20.08 28.77 16.73
N ILE A 238 -19.13 28.55 15.81
CA ILE A 238 -19.28 27.61 14.70
C ILE A 238 -19.43 26.17 15.22
N ILE A 239 -18.58 25.74 16.16
CA ILE A 239 -18.65 24.39 16.72
C ILE A 239 -19.94 24.22 17.52
N GLY A 240 -20.33 25.21 18.33
CA GLY A 240 -21.60 25.19 19.07
C GLY A 240 -22.80 24.99 18.15
N ALA A 241 -22.89 25.81 17.10
CA ALA A 241 -23.98 25.73 16.14
C ALA A 241 -23.94 24.41 15.33
N ALA A 242 -22.75 23.94 14.92
CA ALA A 242 -22.61 22.74 14.09
C ALA A 242 -22.84 21.43 14.85
N THR A 243 -22.45 21.38 16.13
CA THR A 243 -22.40 20.12 16.90
C THR A 243 -23.51 19.99 17.94
N ALA A 244 -23.90 21.10 18.56
CA ALA A 244 -24.89 21.14 19.64
C ALA A 244 -26.17 21.90 19.25
N GLU A 245 -26.26 22.38 18.00
CA GLU A 245 -27.34 23.26 17.51
C GLU A 245 -27.57 24.47 18.43
N TYR A 246 -26.51 24.92 19.10
CA TYR A 246 -26.56 25.99 20.09
C TYR A 246 -25.63 27.13 19.71
N ASP A 247 -26.18 28.32 19.55
CA ASP A 247 -25.38 29.51 19.31
C ASP A 247 -24.87 30.08 20.63
N PHE A 248 -23.56 29.99 20.88
CA PHE A 248 -22.94 30.56 22.08
C PHE A 248 -22.91 32.09 22.07
N GLN A 249 -23.14 32.74 20.92
CA GLN A 249 -23.17 34.18 20.76
C GLN A 249 -21.90 34.89 21.27
N THR A 250 -20.75 34.23 21.19
CA THR A 250 -19.48 34.76 21.72
C THR A 250 -18.91 35.88 20.87
N ILE A 251 -19.34 35.98 19.60
CA ILE A 251 -18.97 37.09 18.72
C ILE A 251 -19.68 38.39 19.14
N ASP A 252 -20.94 38.33 19.57
CA ASP A 252 -21.75 39.52 19.86
C ASP A 252 -21.60 40.01 21.29
N ASP A 253 -21.64 39.08 22.25
CA ASP A 253 -21.79 39.41 23.67
C ASP A 253 -20.45 39.38 24.42
N PHE A 254 -19.35 39.69 23.74
CA PHE A 254 -18.06 39.86 24.40
C PHE A 254 -17.91 41.31 24.92
N PRO A 255 -17.54 41.55 26.18
CA PRO A 255 -16.97 40.61 27.17
C PRO A 255 -17.96 39.98 28.16
N ASN A 256 -19.28 40.20 28.06
CA ASN A 256 -20.23 39.72 29.09
C ASN A 256 -20.46 38.20 29.06
N ASN A 257 -20.14 37.55 27.94
CA ASN A 257 -20.33 36.14 27.74
C ASN A 257 -19.36 35.31 28.60
N ARG A 258 -19.91 34.59 29.59
CA ARG A 258 -19.15 33.78 30.54
C ARG A 258 -18.28 32.70 29.87
N LEU A 259 -18.75 32.12 28.78
CA LEU A 259 -18.01 31.06 28.06
C LEU A 259 -16.82 31.66 27.32
N ALA A 260 -17.01 32.80 26.65
CA ALA A 260 -15.93 33.50 25.97
C ALA A 260 -14.85 34.00 26.94
N LEU A 261 -15.25 34.47 28.13
CA LEU A 261 -14.32 34.87 29.21
C LEU A 261 -13.53 33.67 29.74
N ALA A 262 -14.20 32.61 30.17
CA ALA A 262 -13.54 31.42 30.70
C ALA A 262 -12.56 30.80 29.71
N TYR A 263 -12.87 30.88 28.41
CA TYR A 263 -11.98 30.39 27.36
C TYR A 263 -10.75 31.31 27.17
N ASN A 264 -10.91 32.64 27.26
CA ASN A 264 -9.77 33.56 27.20
C ASN A 264 -8.84 33.42 28.42
N ASP A 265 -9.38 33.17 29.61
CA ASP A 265 -8.57 32.99 30.83
C ASP A 265 -7.73 31.70 30.80
N LEU A 266 -8.08 30.75 29.92
CA LEU A 266 -7.39 29.47 29.77
C LEU A 266 -6.16 29.56 28.84
N MET A 267 -6.00 30.67 28.11
CA MET A 267 -4.91 30.90 27.15
C MET A 267 -3.93 31.95 27.64
#